data_AF-A0A1B6L6Q0-F1
#
_entry.id   AF-A0A1B6L6Q0-F1
#
_cell.length_a   1.000
_cell.length_b   1.000
_cell.length_c   1.000
_cell.angle_alpha   90.00
_cell.angle_beta   90.00
_cell.angle_gamma   90.00
#
_symmetry.space_group_name_H-M   'P 1'
#
loop_
_entity.id
_entity.type
_entity.pdbx_description
1 polymer ?
#
loop_
_entity_poly.entity_id
_entity_poly.type
_entity_poly.pdbx_seq_one_letter_code
_entity_poly.pdbx_strand_id
1 'polypeptide(L)'
;DALMDAQHVIRQLFLQTLEIKTKAEQSEETVKEITRDIKQLDCAKRNLTTAITTLNHLHMLVGGVDTLKVLTGKRQYGEIVMPLQGIIEVMKNFHNYTDIPQIKKLADEVNEIQNALSQQITQDFHEALTGANAKNFTPTRNLAEACLVVDILDPKVKRELLKWFVGVQLGEYLVL
;
A
#
# COMPACT_ATOMS: atom_id res chain seq x y z
N ASP A 1 -31.19 60.23 49.12
CA ASP A 1 -31.90 59.17 48.37
C ASP A 1 -31.11 58.73 47.13
N ALA A 2 -31.03 59.53 46.06
CA ALA A 2 -30.35 59.12 44.81
C ALA A 2 -28.88 58.66 44.94
N LEU A 3 -28.10 59.24 45.87
CA LEU A 3 -26.69 58.88 46.06
C LEU A 3 -26.49 57.53 46.78
N MET A 4 -27.42 57.18 47.69
CA MET A 4 -27.41 55.87 48.36
C MET A 4 -27.87 54.77 47.40
N ASP A 5 -28.87 55.06 46.56
CA ASP A 5 -29.34 54.14 45.52
C ASP A 5 -28.23 53.86 44.50
N ALA A 6 -27.51 54.90 44.05
CA ALA A 6 -26.35 54.74 43.17
C ALA A 6 -25.25 53.85 43.78
N GLN A 7 -24.94 54.05 45.07
CA GLN A 7 -23.96 53.20 45.78
C GLN A 7 -24.42 51.75 45.89
N HIS A 8 -25.72 51.51 46.12
CA HIS A 8 -26.28 50.16 46.15
C HIS A 8 -26.17 49.49 44.78
N VAL A 9 -26.53 50.18 43.70
CA VAL A 9 -26.46 49.64 42.33
C VAL A 9 -25.02 49.32 41.94
N ILE A 10 -24.06 50.19 42.26
CA ILE A 10 -22.63 49.93 42.00
C ILE A 10 -22.16 48.67 42.74
N ARG A 11 -22.54 48.50 44.00
CA ARG A 11 -22.17 47.32 44.78
C ARG A 11 -22.78 46.04 44.20
N GLN A 12 -24.02 46.10 43.75
CA GLN A 12 -24.69 44.98 43.09
C GLN A 12 -24.02 44.63 41.75
N LEU A 13 -23.70 45.62 40.92
CA LEU A 13 -22.98 45.40 39.65
C LEU A 13 -21.60 44.79 39.88
N PHE A 14 -20.89 45.22 40.92
CA PHE A 14 -19.60 44.65 41.28
C PHE A 14 -19.73 43.16 41.66
N LEU A 15 -20.73 42.82 42.48
CA LEU A 15 -21.01 41.43 42.83
C LEU A 15 -21.39 40.58 41.61
N GLN A 16 -22.24 41.09 40.72
CA GLN A 16 -22.59 40.41 39.48
C GLN A 16 -21.39 40.21 38.55
N THR A 17 -20.51 41.22 38.44
CA THR A 17 -19.29 41.13 37.65
C THR A 17 -18.34 40.06 38.22
N LEU A 18 -18.22 39.99 39.54
CA LEU A 18 -17.41 38.96 40.21
C LEU A 18 -18.00 37.56 39.97
N GLU A 19 -19.32 37.41 40.07
CA GLU A 19 -19.99 36.13 39.80
C GLU A 19 -19.81 35.68 38.34
N ILE A 20 -19.97 36.60 37.38
CA ILE A 20 -19.73 36.33 35.95
C ILE A 20 -18.29 35.89 35.73
N LYS A 21 -17.31 36.58 36.34
CA LYS A 21 -15.90 36.23 36.25
C LYS A 21 -15.65 34.81 36.75
N THR A 22 -16.14 34.46 37.95
CA THR A 22 -15.95 33.12 38.52
C THR A 22 -16.59 32.03 37.64
N LYS A 23 -17.80 32.27 37.12
CA LYS A 23 -18.46 31.34 36.19
C LYS A 23 -17.69 31.20 34.87
N ALA A 24 -17.12 32.29 34.36
CA ALA A 24 -16.31 32.26 33.15
C ALA A 24 -15.02 31.45 33.35
N GLU A 25 -14.33 31.63 34.49
CA GLU A 25 -13.14 30.85 34.86
C GLU A 25 -13.45 29.35 34.97
N GLN A 26 -14.54 28.98 35.64
CA GLN A 26 -14.99 27.58 35.74
C GLN A 26 -15.37 26.98 34.37
N SER A 27 -16.04 27.77 33.53
CA SER A 27 -16.40 27.35 32.17
C SER A 27 -15.15 27.14 31.31
N GLU A 28 -14.16 28.04 31.40
CA GLU A 28 -12.88 27.91 30.70
C GLU A 28 -12.13 26.65 31.13
N GLU A 29 -12.07 26.36 32.44
CA GLU A 29 -11.45 25.14 32.96
C GLU A 29 -12.15 23.89 32.42
N THR A 30 -13.49 23.85 32.48
CA THR A 30 -14.29 22.75 31.93
C THR A 30 -14.02 22.53 30.43
N VAL A 31 -13.97 23.61 29.64
CA VAL A 31 -13.68 23.54 28.20
C VAL A 31 -12.26 23.05 27.93
N LYS A 32 -11.28 23.46 28.75
CA LYS A 32 -9.89 22.95 28.65
C LYS A 32 -9.82 21.44 28.90
N GLU A 33 -10.57 20.92 29.87
CA GLU A 33 -10.64 19.48 30.12
C GLU A 33 -11.27 18.73 28.95
N ILE A 34 -12.42 19.20 28.45
CA ILE A 34 -13.10 18.60 27.31
C ILE A 34 -12.18 18.56 26.08
N THR A 35 -11.50 19.66 25.77
CA THR A 35 -10.60 19.75 24.60
C THR A 35 -9.36 18.86 24.75
N ARG A 36 -8.85 18.70 25.97
CA ARG A 36 -7.78 17.73 26.27
C ARG A 36 -8.24 16.31 25.99
N ASP A 37 -9.43 15.94 26.45
CA ASP A 37 -9.96 14.58 26.30
C ASP A 37 -10.28 14.26 24.83
N ILE A 38 -10.82 15.23 24.07
CA ILE A 38 -11.00 15.12 22.61
C ILE A 38 -9.66 14.82 21.93
N LYS A 39 -8.61 15.57 22.27
CA LYS A 39 -7.27 15.35 21.69
C LYS A 39 -6.72 13.96 22.00
N GLN A 40 -6.96 13.44 23.19
CA GLN A 40 -6.57 12.07 23.55
C GLN A 40 -7.36 11.04 22.74
N LEU A 41 -8.67 11.23 22.59
CA LEU A 41 -9.53 10.38 21.79
C LEU A 41 -9.11 10.36 20.31
N ASP A 42 -8.76 11.51 19.75
CA ASP A 42 -8.27 11.62 18.38
C ASP A 42 -6.95 10.87 18.17
N CYS A 43 -6.03 10.96 19.14
CA CYS A 43 -4.78 10.21 19.13
C CYS A 43 -5.07 8.70 19.17
N ALA A 44 -5.95 8.25 20.07
CA ALA A 44 -6.34 6.85 20.18
C ALA A 44 -7.00 6.35 18.88
N LYS A 45 -7.94 7.12 18.33
CA LYS A 45 -8.61 6.82 17.06
C LYS A 45 -7.60 6.67 15.93
N ARG A 46 -6.67 7.62 15.77
CA ARG A 46 -5.63 7.55 14.75
C ARG A 46 -4.77 6.31 14.90
N ASN A 47 -4.29 6.02 16.11
CA ASN A 47 -3.46 4.85 16.39
C ASN A 47 -4.20 3.55 16.08
N LEU A 48 -5.48 3.45 16.45
CA LEU A 48 -6.32 2.29 16.13
C LEU A 48 -6.54 2.15 14.63
N THR A 49 -6.85 3.23 13.91
CA THR A 49 -6.99 3.20 12.46
C THR A 49 -5.71 2.73 11.79
N THR A 50 -4.55 3.28 12.18
CA THR A 50 -3.25 2.83 11.65
C THR A 50 -3.02 1.35 11.95
N ALA A 51 -3.25 0.90 13.18
CA ALA A 51 -3.08 -0.51 13.55
C ALA A 51 -3.98 -1.46 12.75
N ILE A 52 -5.26 -1.10 12.57
CA ILE A 52 -6.22 -1.88 11.78
C ILE A 52 -5.79 -1.95 10.31
N THR A 53 -5.41 -0.81 9.71
CA THR A 53 -4.93 -0.77 8.33
C THR A 53 -3.68 -1.62 8.14
N THR A 54 -2.69 -1.50 9.04
CA THR A 54 -1.47 -2.31 8.98
C THR A 54 -1.77 -3.79 9.11
N LEU A 55 -2.66 -4.19 10.03
CA LEU A 55 -3.02 -5.59 10.21
C LEU A 55 -3.76 -6.15 8.98
N ASN A 56 -4.67 -5.38 8.40
CA ASN A 56 -5.35 -5.76 7.16
C ASN A 56 -4.35 -5.94 6.01
N HIS A 57 -3.39 -5.03 5.86
CA HIS A 57 -2.36 -5.15 4.84
C HIS A 57 -1.46 -6.36 5.07
N LEU A 58 -1.10 -6.67 6.33
CA LEU A 58 -0.34 -7.88 6.66
C LEU A 58 -1.13 -9.15 6.32
N HIS A 59 -2.43 -9.18 6.63
CA HIS A 59 -3.30 -10.29 6.26
C HIS A 59 -3.37 -10.48 4.74
N MET A 60 -3.54 -9.41 3.98
CA MET A 60 -3.50 -9.46 2.51
C MET A 60 -2.16 -9.94 1.99
N LEU A 61 -1.05 -9.53 2.61
CA LEU A 61 0.29 -9.95 2.19
C LEU A 61 0.49 -11.46 2.38
N VAL A 62 0.15 -11.99 3.55
CA VAL A 62 0.28 -13.43 3.85
C VAL A 62 -0.60 -14.27 2.91
N GLY A 63 -1.90 -13.96 2.82
CA GLY A 63 -2.81 -14.72 1.97
C GLY A 63 -2.53 -14.54 0.47
N GLY A 64 -2.08 -13.36 0.08
CA GLY A 64 -1.72 -13.04 -1.30
C GLY A 64 -0.49 -13.80 -1.76
N VAL A 65 0.54 -13.95 -0.91
CA VAL A 65 1.75 -14.70 -1.25
C VAL A 65 1.42 -16.17 -1.51
N ASP A 66 0.62 -16.79 -0.65
CA ASP A 66 0.17 -18.17 -0.85
C ASP A 66 -0.65 -18.33 -2.14
N THR A 67 -1.55 -17.38 -2.41
CA THR A 67 -2.34 -17.35 -3.65
C THR A 67 -1.44 -17.23 -4.88
N LEU A 68 -0.46 -16.32 -4.85
CA LEU A 68 0.49 -16.12 -5.95
C LEU A 68 1.34 -17.36 -6.22
N LYS A 69 1.79 -18.07 -5.18
CA LYS A 69 2.53 -19.34 -5.36
C LYS A 69 1.70 -20.37 -6.12
N VAL A 70 0.42 -20.51 -5.76
CA VAL A 70 -0.50 -21.44 -6.44
C VAL A 70 -0.74 -21.04 -7.89
N LEU A 71 -1.03 -19.75 -8.15
CA LEU A 71 -1.31 -19.25 -9.50
C LEU A 71 -0.07 -19.33 -10.40
N THR A 72 1.10 -19.02 -9.86
CA THR A 72 2.40 -19.13 -10.56
C THR A 72 2.64 -20.57 -10.99
N GLY A 73 2.45 -21.54 -10.08
CA GLY A 73 2.61 -22.96 -10.39
C GLY A 73 1.65 -23.48 -11.47
N LYS A 74 0.43 -22.93 -11.54
CA LYS A 74 -0.55 -23.25 -12.59
C LYS A 74 -0.37 -22.48 -13.89
N ARG A 75 0.57 -21.52 -13.93
CA ARG A 75 0.84 -20.63 -15.07
C ARG A 75 -0.40 -19.83 -15.52
N GLN A 76 -1.25 -19.43 -14.58
CA GLN A 76 -2.46 -18.63 -14.85
C GLN A 76 -2.13 -17.14 -14.83
N TYR A 77 -1.40 -16.65 -15.84
CA TYR A 77 -0.85 -15.29 -15.82
C TYR A 77 -1.91 -14.20 -15.70
N GLY A 78 -3.09 -14.35 -16.32
CA GLY A 78 -4.18 -13.37 -16.21
C GLY A 78 -4.68 -13.15 -14.78
N GLU A 79 -4.70 -14.20 -13.95
CA GLU A 79 -5.14 -14.13 -12.55
C GLU A 79 -4.05 -13.60 -11.61
N ILE A 80 -2.79 -13.60 -12.05
CA ILE A 80 -1.63 -13.12 -11.26
C ILE A 80 -1.53 -11.59 -11.25
N VAL A 81 -2.02 -10.93 -12.30
CA VAL A 81 -1.88 -9.48 -12.51
C VAL A 81 -2.35 -8.67 -11.31
N MET A 82 -3.62 -8.84 -10.88
CA MET A 82 -4.19 -8.04 -9.80
C MET A 82 -3.59 -8.35 -8.42
N PRO A 83 -3.45 -9.62 -8.00
CA PRO A 83 -2.82 -9.95 -6.71
C PRO A 83 -1.36 -9.50 -6.63
N LEU A 84 -0.60 -9.63 -7.72
CA LEU A 84 0.81 -9.21 -7.75
C LEU A 84 0.94 -7.69 -7.58
N GLN A 85 0.13 -6.89 -8.29
CA GLN A 85 0.10 -5.44 -8.13
C GLN A 85 -0.23 -5.03 -6.69
N GLY A 86 -1.28 -5.63 -6.11
CA GLY A 86 -1.71 -5.34 -4.75
C GLY A 86 -0.61 -5.65 -3.73
N ILE A 87 0.06 -6.79 -3.88
CA ILE A 87 1.15 -7.18 -2.99
C ILE A 87 2.35 -6.26 -3.11
N ILE A 88 2.76 -5.90 -4.34
CA ILE A 88 3.89 -4.98 -4.55
C ILE A 88 3.60 -3.63 -3.89
N GLU A 89 2.36 -3.12 -4.01
CA GLU A 89 1.98 -1.85 -3.39
C GLU A 89 1.95 -1.93 -1.86
N VAL A 90 1.40 -3.01 -1.31
CA VAL A 90 1.43 -3.27 0.14
C VAL A 90 2.87 -3.37 0.64
N MET A 91 3.74 -4.08 -0.08
CA MET A 91 5.14 -4.26 0.28
C MET A 91 5.91 -2.93 0.39
N LYS A 92 5.59 -1.93 -0.45
CA LYS A 92 6.19 -0.58 -0.32
C LYS A 92 5.89 0.05 1.03
N ASN A 93 4.66 -0.11 1.54
CA ASN A 93 4.27 0.39 2.87
C ASN A 93 4.96 -0.36 4.02
N PHE A 94 5.42 -1.59 3.76
CA PHE A 94 6.12 -2.42 4.74
C PHE A 94 7.64 -2.28 4.74
N HIS A 95 8.22 -1.45 3.87
CA HIS A 95 9.67 -1.33 3.73
C HIS A 95 10.36 -0.92 5.05
N ASN A 96 9.71 -0.06 5.84
CA ASN A 96 10.21 0.39 7.15
C ASN A 96 10.07 -0.65 8.27
N TYR A 97 9.40 -1.78 8.00
CA TYR A 97 9.20 -2.87 8.96
C TYR A 97 10.06 -4.10 8.64
N THR A 98 11.03 -3.96 7.74
CA THR A 98 11.94 -5.04 7.32
C THR A 98 12.88 -5.53 8.42
N ASP A 99 13.01 -4.79 9.52
CA ASP A 99 13.69 -5.26 10.73
C ASP A 99 12.95 -6.42 11.42
N ILE A 100 11.64 -6.58 11.15
CA ILE A 100 10.84 -7.69 11.68
C ILE A 100 11.10 -8.93 10.82
N PRO A 101 11.67 -10.02 11.39
CA PRO A 101 12.08 -11.19 10.62
C PRO A 101 10.97 -11.82 9.77
N GLN A 102 9.73 -11.82 10.26
CA GLN A 102 8.57 -12.39 9.57
C GLN A 102 8.20 -11.56 8.33
N ILE A 103 8.29 -10.24 8.42
CA ILE A 103 8.01 -9.33 7.31
C ILE A 103 9.11 -9.40 6.27
N LYS A 104 10.37 -9.50 6.72
CA LYS A 104 11.50 -9.77 5.85
C LYS A 104 11.32 -11.06 5.07
N LYS A 105 10.94 -12.15 5.74
CA LYS A 105 10.65 -13.43 5.09
C LYS A 105 9.56 -13.29 4.01
N LEU A 106 8.46 -12.60 4.31
CA LEU A 106 7.42 -12.32 3.31
C LEU A 106 7.96 -11.51 2.12
N ALA A 107 8.80 -10.50 2.38
CA ALA A 107 9.45 -9.73 1.34
C ALA A 107 10.32 -10.60 0.42
N ASP A 108 11.10 -11.50 1.03
CA ASP A 108 11.96 -12.44 0.32
C ASP A 108 11.11 -13.41 -0.53
N GLU A 109 10.03 -13.95 0.01
CA GLU A 109 9.09 -14.81 -0.74
C GLU A 109 8.43 -14.08 -1.93
N VAL A 110 8.07 -12.80 -1.76
CA VAL A 110 7.54 -11.98 -2.88
C VAL A 110 8.60 -11.76 -3.96
N ASN A 111 9.86 -11.54 -3.58
CA ASN A 111 10.96 -11.42 -4.52
C ASN A 111 11.24 -12.74 -5.26
N GLU A 112 11.17 -13.87 -4.56
CA GLU A 112 11.30 -15.20 -5.17
C GLU A 112 10.20 -15.45 -6.20
N ILE A 113 8.95 -15.11 -5.89
CA ILE A 113 7.83 -15.23 -6.84
C ILE A 113 8.05 -14.35 -8.06
N GLN A 114 8.48 -13.10 -7.90
CA GLN A 114 8.77 -12.20 -9.03
C GLN A 114 9.88 -12.75 -9.93
N ASN A 115 10.94 -13.28 -9.32
CA ASN A 115 12.05 -13.91 -10.07
C ASN A 115 11.60 -15.17 -10.80
N ALA A 116 10.81 -16.03 -10.13
CA ALA A 116 10.25 -17.23 -10.73
C ALA A 116 9.35 -16.89 -11.92
N LEU A 117 8.46 -15.89 -11.77
CA LEU A 117 7.63 -15.40 -12.86
C LEU A 117 8.45 -14.85 -14.02
N SER A 118 9.48 -14.05 -13.74
CA SER A 118 10.38 -13.52 -14.77
C SER A 118 11.04 -14.64 -15.58
N GLN A 119 11.60 -15.64 -14.89
CA GLN A 119 12.24 -16.78 -15.55
C GLN A 119 11.24 -17.62 -16.34
N GLN A 120 10.09 -17.92 -15.74
CA GLN A 120 9.03 -18.73 -16.35
C GLN A 120 8.46 -18.06 -17.60
N ILE A 121 8.15 -16.77 -17.54
CA ILE A 121 7.63 -16.03 -18.69
C ILE A 121 8.70 -15.96 -19.79
N THR A 122 9.95 -15.67 -19.43
CA THR A 122 11.06 -15.65 -20.40
C THR A 122 11.20 -17.00 -21.09
N GLN A 123 11.20 -18.09 -20.34
CA GLN A 123 11.24 -19.45 -20.90
C GLN A 123 10.07 -19.71 -21.84
N ASP A 124 8.85 -19.30 -21.49
CA ASP A 124 7.66 -19.50 -22.32
C ASP A 124 7.77 -18.75 -23.66
N PHE A 125 8.32 -17.53 -23.65
CA PHE A 125 8.61 -16.79 -24.87
C PHE A 125 9.70 -17.45 -25.71
N HIS A 126 10.78 -17.94 -25.07
CA HIS A 126 11.82 -18.69 -25.75
C HIS A 126 11.27 -19.95 -26.45
N GLU A 127 10.52 -20.78 -25.73
CA GLU A 127 9.94 -22.01 -26.28
C GLU A 127 8.94 -21.71 -27.41
N ALA A 128 8.13 -20.67 -27.26
CA ALA A 128 7.15 -20.31 -28.29
C ALA A 128 7.78 -19.76 -29.57
N LEU A 129 8.88 -18.98 -29.46
CA LEU A 129 9.48 -18.27 -30.59
C LEU A 129 10.72 -18.96 -31.18
N THR A 130 11.33 -19.90 -30.47
CA THR A 130 12.53 -20.64 -30.93
C THR A 130 12.39 -22.16 -30.87
N GLY A 131 11.31 -22.67 -30.29
CA GLY A 131 11.03 -24.11 -30.24
C GLY A 131 10.69 -24.71 -31.61
N ALA A 132 10.47 -26.02 -31.64
CA ALA A 132 10.21 -26.80 -32.87
C ALA A 132 9.02 -26.26 -33.70
N ASN A 133 8.09 -25.54 -33.07
CA ASN A 133 6.91 -24.93 -33.70
C ASN A 133 7.05 -23.42 -33.98
N ALA A 134 8.23 -22.82 -33.83
CA ALA A 134 8.47 -21.38 -34.02
C ALA A 134 7.98 -20.85 -35.38
N LYS A 135 8.06 -21.67 -36.44
CA LYS A 135 7.59 -21.31 -37.79
C LYS A 135 6.07 -21.15 -37.90
N ASN A 136 5.31 -21.70 -36.94
CA ASN A 136 3.86 -21.61 -36.84
C ASN A 136 3.43 -20.87 -35.55
N PHE A 137 4.26 -19.93 -35.08
CA PHE A 137 3.95 -19.18 -33.87
C PHE A 137 2.58 -18.51 -33.99
N THR A 138 1.68 -18.87 -33.08
CA THR A 138 0.37 -18.25 -32.90
C THR A 138 0.35 -17.62 -31.51
N PRO A 139 0.09 -16.30 -31.37
CA PRO A 139 0.03 -15.65 -30.08
C PRO A 139 -1.04 -16.31 -29.22
N THR A 140 -0.63 -17.01 -28.16
CA THR A 140 -1.57 -17.63 -27.24
C THR A 140 -2.09 -16.56 -26.28
N ARG A 141 -3.35 -16.70 -25.85
CA ARG A 141 -3.92 -15.84 -24.81
C ARG A 141 -3.05 -15.81 -23.56
N ASN A 142 -2.44 -16.94 -23.20
CA ASN A 142 -1.58 -17.04 -22.03
C ASN A 142 -0.31 -16.18 -22.16
N LEU A 143 0.35 -16.14 -23.33
CA LEU A 143 1.50 -15.26 -23.56
C LEU A 143 1.11 -13.79 -23.57
N ALA A 144 -0.08 -13.45 -24.08
CA ALA A 144 -0.59 -12.09 -24.01
C ALA A 144 -0.83 -11.65 -22.55
N GLU A 145 -1.41 -12.52 -21.73
CA GLU A 145 -1.58 -12.29 -20.29
C GLU A 145 -0.23 -12.24 -19.55
N ALA A 146 0.76 -13.02 -19.98
CA ALA A 146 2.12 -12.96 -19.44
C ALA A 146 2.79 -11.59 -19.65
N CYS A 147 2.53 -10.92 -20.78
CA CYS A 147 3.00 -9.54 -20.99
C CYS A 147 2.46 -8.57 -19.93
N LEU A 148 1.20 -8.74 -19.51
CA LEU A 148 0.61 -7.91 -18.45
C LEU A 148 1.34 -8.11 -17.12
N VAL A 149 1.75 -9.34 -16.82
CA VAL A 149 2.57 -9.65 -15.64
C VAL A 149 3.96 -9.00 -15.77
N VAL A 150 4.60 -9.07 -16.94
CA VAL A 150 5.91 -8.44 -17.19
C VAL A 150 5.87 -6.92 -17.01
N ASP A 151 4.76 -6.27 -17.38
CA ASP A 151 4.59 -4.83 -17.16
C ASP A 151 4.48 -4.44 -15.67
N ILE A 152 4.17 -5.40 -14.79
CA ILE A 152 4.12 -5.22 -13.33
C ILE A 152 5.49 -5.51 -12.68
N LEU A 153 6.25 -6.46 -13.25
CA LEU A 153 7.59 -6.82 -12.80
C LEU A 153 8.61 -5.69 -13.01
N ASP A 154 9.85 -5.88 -12.55
CA ASP A 154 10.93 -4.92 -12.78
C ASP A 154 11.07 -4.63 -14.30
N PRO A 155 11.07 -3.34 -14.72
CA PRO A 155 11.28 -2.96 -16.11
C PRO A 155 12.51 -3.56 -16.79
N LYS A 156 13.50 -4.04 -16.02
CA LYS A 156 14.64 -4.82 -16.51
C LYS A 156 14.20 -6.08 -17.24
N VAL A 157 13.22 -6.82 -16.72
CA VAL A 157 12.71 -8.07 -17.30
C VAL A 157 12.22 -7.82 -18.72
N LYS A 158 11.39 -6.78 -18.89
CA LYS A 158 10.89 -6.36 -20.21
C LYS A 158 12.03 -6.00 -21.17
N ARG A 159 13.02 -5.25 -20.71
CA ARG A 159 14.18 -4.86 -21.54
C ARG A 159 15.01 -6.07 -21.97
N GLU A 160 15.26 -7.01 -21.06
CA GLU A 160 16.02 -8.23 -21.35
C GLU A 160 15.28 -9.11 -22.35
N LEU A 161 13.97 -9.30 -22.17
CA LEU A 161 13.13 -10.06 -23.09
C LEU A 161 13.12 -9.43 -24.50
N LEU A 162 12.94 -8.10 -24.58
CA LEU A 162 12.99 -7.38 -25.86
C LEU A 162 14.36 -7.45 -26.52
N LYS A 163 15.44 -7.29 -25.75
CA LYS A 163 16.82 -7.38 -26.25
C LYS A 163 17.09 -8.76 -26.84
N TRP A 164 16.69 -9.82 -26.13
CA TRP A 164 16.79 -11.18 -26.64
C TRP A 164 15.97 -11.36 -27.92
N PHE A 165 14.71 -10.93 -27.92
CA PHE A 165 13.82 -11.07 -29.09
C PHE A 165 14.40 -10.39 -30.33
N VAL A 166 14.86 -9.14 -30.19
CA VAL A 166 15.53 -8.40 -31.27
C VAL A 166 16.78 -9.13 -31.75
N GLY A 167 17.58 -9.68 -30.83
CA GLY A 167 18.76 -10.47 -31.18
C GLY A 167 18.42 -11.72 -32.00
N VAL A 168 17.32 -12.42 -31.67
CA VAL A 168 16.84 -13.56 -32.46
C VAL A 168 16.43 -13.14 -33.87
N GLN A 169 15.66 -12.05 -34.00
CA GLN A 169 15.19 -11.56 -35.30
C GLN A 169 16.35 -11.02 -36.18
N LEU A 170 17.36 -10.41 -35.56
CA LEU A 170 18.54 -9.91 -36.27
C LEU A 170 19.61 -10.97 -36.52
N GLY A 171 19.49 -12.16 -35.92
CA GLY A 171 20.46 -13.24 -36.06
C GLY A 171 20.63 -13.71 -37.51
N GLU A 172 19.55 -13.73 -38.30
CA GLU A 172 19.59 -14.09 -39.72
C GLU A 172 20.38 -13.05 -40.55
N TYR A 173 20.42 -11.80 -40.12
CA TYR A 173 21.15 -10.71 -40.80
C TYR A 173 22.62 -10.61 -40.40
N LEU A 174 23.05 -11.30 -39.32
CA LEU A 174 24.44 -11.35 -38.87
C LEU A 174 25.26 -12.45 -39.57
N VAL A 175 24.60 -13.37 -40.27
CA VAL A 175 25.23 -14.53 -40.95
C VAL A 175 25.38 -14.29 -42.46
N LEU A 176 24.83 -13.18 -42.99
CA LEU A 176 25.02 -12.67 -44.36
C LEU A 176 26.23 -11.73 -44.43
#